data_AF-A0A182YT42-F1
#
_entry.id   AF-A0A182YT42-F1
#
_cell.length_a   1.000
_cell.length_b   1.000
_cell.length_c   1.000
_cell.angle_alpha   90.00
_cell.angle_beta   90.00
_cell.angle_gamma   90.00
#
_symmetry.space_group_name_H-M   'P 1'
#
loop_
_entity.id
_entity.type
_entity.pdbx_description
1 polymer ?
#
loop_
_entity_poly.entity_id
_entity_poly.type
_entity_poly.pdbx_seq_one_letter_code
_entity_poly.pdbx_strand_id
1 'polypeptide(L)' 'LISNGIYDDEASCDNSKVNHAMLLLGYTKDYWILKNWWGSWGEAGYMRLARGKNLCGISNYAGYVTV' A
#
# COMPACT_ATOMS: atom_id res chain seq x y z
N LEU A 1 11.35 6.08 -5.38
CA LEU A 1 10.21 6.89 -4.90
C LEU A 1 9.10 6.78 -5.93
N ILE A 2 7.89 6.38 -5.53
CA ILE A 2 6.76 6.18 -6.45
C ILE A 2 6.18 7.54 -6.84
N SER A 3 5.92 7.72 -8.12
CA SER A 3 5.23 8.89 -8.66
C SER A 3 3.89 8.53 -9.33
N ASN A 4 3.78 7.37 -9.96
CA ASN A 4 2.56 6.89 -10.63
C ASN A 4 2.66 5.37 -10.89
N GLY A 5 1.52 4.70 -11.07
CA GLY A 5 1.43 3.30 -11.49
C GLY A 5 1.12 2.33 -10.35
N ILE A 6 1.07 1.04 -10.70
CA ILE A 6 0.96 -0.04 -9.73
C ILE A 6 2.38 -0.38 -9.26
N TYR A 7 2.66 -0.19 -7.98
CA TYR A 7 3.92 -0.60 -7.39
C TYR A 7 3.97 -2.10 -7.19
N ASP A 8 4.98 -2.73 -7.77
CA ASP A 8 5.11 -4.19 -7.84
C ASP A 8 6.52 -4.71 -7.49
N ASP A 9 7.37 -3.85 -6.91
CA ASP A 9 8.77 -4.19 -6.63
C ASP A 9 8.90 -5.03 -5.35
N GLU A 10 9.00 -6.34 -5.54
CA GLU A 10 9.12 -7.33 -4.47
C GLU A 10 10.52 -7.39 -3.86
N ALA A 11 11.57 -7.11 -4.64
CA ALA A 11 12.94 -7.12 -4.14
C ALA A 11 13.19 -5.96 -3.16
N SER A 12 12.47 -4.85 -3.33
CA SER A 12 12.55 -3.69 -2.45
C SER A 12 11.75 -3.83 -1.14
N CYS A 13 11.03 -4.93 -0.93
CA CYS A 13 10.17 -5.11 0.23
C CYS A 13 10.53 -6.35 1.06
N ASP A 14 10.88 -6.13 2.33
CA ASP A 14 10.93 -7.18 3.34
C ASP A 14 9.55 -7.31 4.01
N ASN A 15 8.79 -8.32 3.59
CA ASN A 15 7.42 -8.56 4.07
C ASN A 15 7.33 -8.82 5.58
N SER A 16 8.44 -9.07 6.28
CA SER A 16 8.45 -9.26 7.73
C SER A 16 8.69 -7.96 8.51
N LYS A 17 9.21 -6.91 7.86
CA LYS A 17 9.60 -5.64 8.51
C LYS A 17 8.67 -4.49 8.12
N VAL A 18 7.47 -4.50 8.69
CA VAL A 18 6.52 -3.39 8.52
C VAL A 18 6.94 -2.21 9.41
N ASN A 19 7.12 -1.03 8.80
CA ASN A 19 7.54 0.20 9.50
C ASN A 19 6.70 1.44 9.16
N HIS A 20 5.75 1.34 8.22
CA HIS A 20 4.96 2.46 7.73
C HIS A 20 3.48 2.08 7.68
N ALA A 21 2.63 2.89 8.30
CA ALA A 21 1.19 2.68 8.32
C ALA A 21 0.49 3.55 7.26
N MET A 22 -0.48 2.96 6.58
CA MET A 22 -1.30 3.63 5.55
C MET A 22 -2.76 3.22 5.70
N LEU A 23 -3.66 3.99 5.11
CA LEU A 23 -5.08 3.65 5.08
C LEU A 23 -5.41 2.90 3.79
N LEU A 24 -5.96 1.70 3.93
CA LEU A 24 -6.55 0.96 2.82
C LEU A 24 -7.96 1.50 2.53
N LEU A 25 -8.18 1.97 1.30
CA LEU A 25 -9.47 2.54 0.88
C LEU A 25 -10.28 1.64 -0.05
N GLY A 26 -9.64 0.70 -0.73
CA GLY A 26 -10.31 -0.16 -1.68
C GLY A 26 -9.33 -1.01 -2.48
N TYR A 27 -9.87 -1.77 -3.43
CA TYR A 27 -9.09 -2.67 -4.27
C TYR A 27 -9.78 -2.97 -5.60
N THR A 28 -8.97 -3.41 -6.57
CA THR A 28 -9.41 -4.04 -7.82
C THR A 28 -8.91 -5.49 -7.85
N LYS A 29 -9.07 -6.19 -8.98
CA LYS A 29 -8.44 -7.49 -9.16
C LYS A 29 -6.91 -7.39 -9.00
N ASP A 30 -6.31 -6.30 -9.45
CA ASP A 30 -4.87 -6.21 -9.69
C ASP A 30 -4.12 -5.41 -8.62
N TYR A 31 -4.78 -4.48 -7.91
CA TYR A 31 -4.12 -3.62 -6.93
C TYR A 31 -4.98 -3.19 -5.74
N TRP A 32 -4.32 -2.84 -4.64
CA TRP A 32 -4.85 -2.11 -3.49
C TRP A 32 -4.76 -0.60 -3.71
N ILE A 33 -5.71 0.16 -3.19
CA ILE A 33 -5.68 1.63 -3.16
C ILE A 33 -5.36 2.07 -1.74
N LEU A 34 -4.19 2.68 -1.57
CA LEU A 34 -3.68 3.15 -0.29
C LEU A 34 -3.62 4.67 -0.26
N LYS A 35 -4.03 5.26 0.86
CA LYS A 35 -3.85 6.69 1.15
C LYS A 35 -2.65 6.88 2.07
N ASN A 36 -1.75 7.78 1.66
CA ASN A 36 -0.59 8.19 2.43
C ASN A 36 -0.84 9.52 3.15
N TRP A 37 0.03 9.86 4.09
CA TRP A 37 0.02 11.11 4.85
C TRP A 37 1.13 12.09 4.44
N TRP A 38 1.86 11.80 3.35
CA TRP A 38 2.97 12.61 2.84
C TRP A 38 2.54 13.66 1.80
N GLY A 39 1.36 14.27 1.96
CA GLY A 39 0.86 15.32 1.07
C GLY A 39 0.68 14.83 -0.38
N SER A 40 1.29 15.53 -1.34
CA SER A 40 1.15 15.27 -2.79
C SER A 40 2.00 14.12 -3.33
N TRP A 41 2.54 13.25 -2.47
CA TRP A 41 3.35 12.10 -2.88
C TRP A 41 2.55 11.08 -3.70
N GLY A 42 3.20 10.39 -4.63
CA GLY A 42 2.56 9.40 -5.49
C GLY A 42 1.47 10.03 -6.37
N GLU A 43 0.33 9.36 -6.45
CA GLU A 43 -0.83 9.80 -7.23
C GLU A 43 -1.69 10.75 -6.39
N ALA A 44 -1.21 11.98 -6.15
CA ALA A 44 -1.88 12.99 -5.33
C ALA A 44 -2.20 12.54 -3.88
N GLY A 45 -1.22 11.88 -3.24
CA GLY A 45 -1.32 11.35 -1.88
C GLY A 45 -1.74 9.89 -1.81
N TYR A 46 -1.94 9.25 -2.96
CA TYR A 46 -2.37 7.85 -3.06
C TYR A 46 -1.30 6.98 -3.72
N MET A 47 -1.46 5.68 -3.52
CA MET A 47 -0.64 4.64 -4.11
C MET A 47 -1.50 3.46 -4.52
N ARG A 48 -1.15 2.87 -5.66
CA ARG A 48 -1.64 1.56 -6.07
C ARG A 48 -0.56 0.53 -5.80
N LEU A 49 -0.88 -0.49 -4.99
CA LEU A 49 0.04 -1.57 -4.63
C LEU A 49 -0.43 -2.87 -5.26
N ALA A 50 0.44 -3.61 -5.93
CA ALA A 50 0.10 -4.89 -6.53
C ALA A 50 -0.53 -5.85 -5.51
N ARG A 51 -1.65 -6.46 -5.90
CA ARG A 51 -2.45 -7.33 -5.03
C ARG A 51 -2.14 -8.81 -5.29
N GLY A 52 -2.29 -9.63 -4.24
CA GLY A 52 -2.20 -11.10 -4.34
C GLY A 52 -0.88 -11.71 -3.90
N LYS A 53 0.10 -10.91 -3.47
CA LYS A 53 1.43 -11.39 -3.06
C LYS A 53 1.94 -10.90 -1.70
N ASN A 54 1.05 -10.35 -0.87
CA ASN A 54 1.36 -9.71 0.41
C ASN A 54 2.55 -8.73 0.33
N LEU A 55 2.61 -7.96 -0.77
CA LEU A 55 3.73 -7.06 -1.06
C LEU A 55 3.92 -6.06 0.09
N CYS A 56 5.16 -5.94 0.58
CA CYS A 56 5.55 -5.09 1.70
C CYS A 56 4.80 -5.37 3.01
N GLY A 57 4.29 -6.59 3.18
CA GLY A 57 3.58 -7.01 4.40
C GLY A 57 2.24 -6.32 4.61
N ILE A 58 1.59 -5.84 3.54
CA ILE A 58 0.30 -5.13 3.60
C ILE A 58 -0.79 -5.86 4.40
N SER A 59 -0.79 -7.20 4.40
CA SER A 59 -1.80 -8.00 5.09
C SER A 59 -1.41 -8.40 6.52
N ASN A 60 -0.22 -8.02 7.01
CA ASN A 60 0.28 -8.50 8.32
C ASN A 60 -0.44 -7.86 9.51
N TYR A 61 -0.81 -6.58 9.39
CA TYR A 61 -1.36 -5.78 10.49
C TYR A 61 -2.61 -4.98 10.05
N ALA A 62 -3.51 -5.63 9.30
CA ALA A 62 -4.76 -5.02 8.88
C ALA A 62 -5.72 -4.87 10.07
N GLY A 63 -6.26 -3.67 10.27
CA GLY A 63 -7.24 -3.37 11.31
C GLY A 63 -8.30 -2.40 10.82
N TYR A 64 -9.49 -2.46 11.43
CA TYR A 64 -10.59 -1.53 11.20
C TYR A 64 -11.21 -1.13 12.54
N VAL A 65 -11.92 -0.02 12.56
CA VAL A 65 -12.58 0.51 13.76
C VAL A 65 -14.08 0.29 13.65
N THR A 66 -14.72 -0.08 14.76
CA THR A 66 -16.19 -0.13 14.92
C THR A 66 -16.67 1.09 15.71
N VAL A 67 -17.83 1.62 15.36
CA VAL A 67 -18.47 2.77 16.04
C VAL A 67 -19.64 2.30 16.89
#